data_AF-A0A7M3BJD7-F1
#
_entry.id   AF-A0A7M3BJD7-F1
#
_cell.length_a   1.000
_cell.length_b   1.000
_cell.length_c   1.000
_cell.angle_alpha   90.00
_cell.angle_beta   90.00
_cell.angle_gamma   90.00
#
_symmetry.space_group_name_H-M   'P 1'
#
loop_
_entity.id
_entity.type
_entity.pdbx_description
1 polymer ?
#
loop_
_entity_poly.entity_id
_entity_poly.type
_entity_poly.pdbx_seq_one_letter_code
_entity_poly.pdbx_strand_id
1 'polypeptide(L)'
;MRTSISRAQNLRALIDREARRAGFDAVAVTAPNAIPLAPARLAEFVADGFQGSMGWIAETLERRGEPTALWPEVRSIIVLAMNYGPDHDPRAVLAKPGCGAISVYAQNRDYHDVMKGRLKEIAGKIVARSGSDVKVFVDTAPVMEKPLAEAAGLGWQGKHTNLVSRAHGSWLFLGTIFTT
;
A
#
# COMPACT_ATOMS: atom_id res chain seq x y z
N MET A 1 -29.24 9.85 -19.35
CA MET A 1 -28.97 8.48 -18.88
C MET A 1 -27.47 8.36 -18.56
N ARG A 2 -27.07 8.24 -17.28
CA ARG A 2 -25.64 8.08 -16.93
C ARG A 2 -25.24 6.62 -17.10
N THR A 3 -24.37 6.31 -18.06
CA THR A 3 -23.85 4.96 -18.31
C THR A 3 -22.96 4.49 -17.16
N SER A 4 -22.77 3.16 -17.01
CA SER A 4 -21.89 2.56 -15.99
C SER A 4 -20.47 3.15 -16.03
N ILE A 5 -19.93 3.36 -17.24
CA ILE A 5 -18.60 3.97 -17.46
C ILE A 5 -18.53 5.39 -16.86
N SER A 6 -19.55 6.22 -17.05
CA SER A 6 -19.59 7.57 -16.48
C SER A 6 -19.61 7.55 -14.95
N ARG A 7 -20.20 6.52 -14.32
CA ARG A 7 -20.18 6.37 -12.85
C ARG A 7 -18.79 6.00 -12.34
N ALA A 8 -18.13 5.05 -13.00
CA ALA A 8 -16.77 4.64 -12.66
C ALA A 8 -15.76 5.78 -12.81
N GLN A 9 -15.84 6.56 -13.89
CA GLN A 9 -14.98 7.73 -14.11
C GLN A 9 -15.19 8.80 -13.03
N ASN A 10 -16.44 9.07 -12.65
CA ASN A 10 -16.75 10.02 -11.58
C ASN A 10 -16.24 9.55 -10.22
N LEU A 11 -16.31 8.24 -9.92
CA LEU A 11 -15.76 7.67 -8.70
C LEU A 11 -14.23 7.74 -8.69
N ARG A 12 -13.57 7.43 -9.81
CA ARG A 12 -12.13 7.57 -9.95
C ARG A 12 -11.66 9.01 -9.70
N ALA A 13 -12.33 9.99 -10.31
CA ALA A 13 -12.00 11.40 -10.10
C ALA A 13 -12.21 11.86 -8.65
N LEU A 14 -13.24 11.33 -7.97
CA LEU A 14 -13.44 11.55 -6.53
C LEU A 14 -12.23 11.01 -5.74
N ILE A 15 -11.87 9.74 -5.96
CA ILE A 15 -10.76 9.10 -5.25
C ILE A 15 -9.46 9.88 -5.43
N ASP A 16 -9.11 10.23 -6.67
CA ASP A 16 -7.86 10.97 -6.96
C ASP A 16 -7.84 12.35 -6.26
N ARG A 17 -8.98 13.04 -6.22
CA ARG A 17 -9.08 14.35 -5.54
C ARG A 17 -8.95 14.20 -4.03
N GLU A 18 -9.66 13.26 -3.43
CA GLU A 18 -9.63 13.07 -1.97
C GLU A 18 -8.29 12.53 -1.50
N ALA A 19 -7.64 11.67 -2.29
CA ALA A 19 -6.29 11.21 -2.01
C ALA A 19 -5.27 12.35 -1.97
N ARG A 20 -5.26 13.23 -2.98
CA ARG A 20 -4.39 14.42 -2.97
C ARG A 20 -4.68 15.33 -1.78
N ARG A 21 -5.97 15.58 -1.48
CA ARG A 21 -6.37 16.39 -0.32
C ARG A 21 -5.90 15.78 1.00
N ALA A 22 -5.92 14.46 1.11
CA ALA A 22 -5.41 13.72 2.26
C ALA A 22 -3.88 13.59 2.26
N GLY A 23 -3.17 14.16 1.29
CA GLY A 23 -1.70 14.15 1.23
C GLY A 23 -1.10 12.83 0.72
N PHE A 24 -1.83 12.08 -0.10
CA PHE A 24 -1.24 10.99 -0.89
C PHE A 24 -0.71 11.52 -2.22
N ASP A 25 0.49 11.10 -2.59
CA ASP A 25 1.19 11.54 -3.80
C ASP A 25 0.82 10.72 -5.03
N ALA A 26 0.43 9.46 -4.82
CA ALA A 26 0.05 8.58 -5.92
C ALA A 26 -1.14 7.67 -5.56
N VAL A 27 -1.96 7.41 -6.57
CA VAL A 27 -3.12 6.50 -6.50
C VAL A 27 -3.15 5.64 -7.75
N ALA A 28 -3.32 4.34 -7.53
CA ALA A 28 -3.57 3.38 -8.60
C ALA A 28 -4.65 2.39 -8.19
N VAL A 29 -5.16 1.66 -9.17
CA VAL A 29 -6.20 0.63 -8.95
C VAL A 29 -5.77 -0.63 -9.68
N THR A 30 -5.90 -1.77 -9.01
CA THR A 30 -5.62 -3.07 -9.60
C THR A 30 -6.71 -4.09 -9.25
N ALA A 31 -6.68 -5.23 -9.94
CA ALA A 31 -7.56 -6.35 -9.67
C ALA A 31 -7.00 -7.22 -8.53
N PRO A 32 -7.86 -7.93 -7.78
CA PRO A 32 -7.44 -8.84 -6.72
C PRO A 32 -6.44 -9.92 -7.18
N ASN A 33 -6.63 -10.44 -8.39
CA ASN A 33 -5.81 -11.50 -8.98
C ASN A 33 -4.55 -10.98 -9.71
N ALA A 34 -4.17 -9.71 -9.52
CA ALA A 34 -3.10 -9.08 -10.29
C ALA A 34 -1.67 -9.52 -9.90
N ILE A 35 -1.53 -10.34 -8.85
CA ILE A 35 -0.24 -10.81 -8.33
C ILE A 35 -0.12 -12.36 -8.35
N PRO A 36 -0.33 -13.03 -9.50
CA PRO A 36 -0.49 -14.49 -9.57
C PRO A 36 0.73 -15.29 -9.11
N LEU A 37 1.93 -14.69 -9.13
CA LEU A 37 3.16 -15.35 -8.68
C LEU A 37 3.43 -15.17 -7.18
N ALA A 38 2.70 -14.27 -6.50
CA ALA A 38 2.96 -13.93 -5.11
C ALA A 38 2.77 -15.12 -4.14
N PRO A 39 1.71 -15.95 -4.25
CA PRO A 39 1.56 -17.11 -3.37
C PRO A 39 2.74 -18.09 -3.44
N ALA A 40 3.15 -18.46 -4.65
CA ALA A 40 4.24 -19.42 -4.86
C ALA A 40 5.58 -18.88 -4.36
N ARG A 41 5.91 -17.62 -4.68
CA ARG A 41 7.15 -16.97 -4.22
C ARG A 41 7.19 -16.79 -2.70
N LEU A 42 6.04 -16.49 -2.09
CA LEU A 42 5.97 -16.35 -0.63
C LEU A 42 6.13 -17.70 0.06
N ALA A 43 5.56 -18.77 -0.50
CA ALA A 43 5.76 -20.13 0.02
C ALA A 43 7.23 -20.56 -0.07
N GLU A 44 7.90 -20.30 -1.19
CA GLU A 44 9.35 -20.54 -1.37
C GLU A 44 10.17 -19.74 -0.36
N PHE A 45 9.91 -18.43 -0.22
CA PHE A 45 10.57 -17.57 0.77
C PHE A 45 10.45 -18.11 2.20
N VAL A 46 9.29 -18.67 2.56
CA VAL A 46 9.07 -19.26 3.89
C VAL A 46 9.77 -20.62 4.04
N ALA A 47 9.75 -21.45 3.00
CA ALA A 47 10.43 -22.74 2.98
C ALA A 47 11.95 -22.61 3.13
N ASP A 48 12.53 -21.56 2.56
CA ASP A 48 13.96 -21.23 2.66
C ASP A 48 14.33 -20.58 4.01
N GLY A 49 13.35 -20.29 4.88
CA GLY A 49 13.59 -19.69 6.19
C GLY A 49 13.92 -18.19 6.17
N PHE A 50 13.65 -17.49 5.07
CA PHE A 50 14.01 -16.07 4.91
C PHE A 50 13.17 -15.10 5.75
N GLN A 51 12.07 -15.56 6.34
CA GLN A 51 11.24 -14.80 7.29
C GLN A 51 11.93 -14.55 8.65
N GLY A 52 13.04 -15.24 8.95
CA GLY A 52 13.72 -15.13 10.23
C GLY A 52 12.78 -15.43 11.40
N SER A 53 12.67 -14.51 12.36
CA SER A 53 11.79 -14.66 13.52
C SER A 53 10.33 -14.27 13.27
N MET A 54 9.95 -13.87 12.05
CA MET A 54 8.59 -13.43 11.72
C MET A 54 7.64 -14.63 11.50
N GLY A 55 7.43 -15.45 12.54
CA GLY A 55 6.59 -16.66 12.47
C GLY A 55 5.16 -16.42 11.96
N TRP A 56 4.62 -15.23 12.22
CA TRP A 56 3.32 -14.79 11.72
C TRP A 56 3.23 -14.75 10.18
N ILE A 57 4.34 -14.67 9.44
CA ILE A 57 4.32 -14.77 7.97
C ILE A 57 3.84 -16.16 7.55
N ALA A 58 4.40 -17.21 8.17
CA ALA A 58 4.03 -18.60 7.88
C ALA A 58 2.55 -18.87 8.21
N GLU A 59 2.08 -18.35 9.36
CA GLU A 59 0.69 -18.50 9.83
C GLU A 59 -0.35 -17.78 8.95
N THR A 60 0.09 -16.84 8.11
CA THR A 60 -0.80 -16.00 7.29
C THR A 60 -0.53 -16.11 5.79
N LEU A 61 0.22 -17.14 5.35
CA LEU A 61 0.61 -17.37 3.95
C LEU A 61 -0.55 -17.22 2.96
N GLU A 62 -1.64 -17.95 3.19
CA GLU A 62 -2.82 -17.94 2.31
C GLU A 62 -3.43 -16.54 2.19
N ARG A 63 -3.63 -15.87 3.34
CA ARG A 63 -4.19 -14.52 3.40
C ARG A 63 -3.28 -13.48 2.73
N ARG A 64 -1.96 -13.65 2.81
CA ARG A 64 -0.95 -12.78 2.16
C ARG A 64 -0.88 -12.97 0.66
N GLY A 65 -0.89 -14.22 0.21
CA GLY A 65 -0.73 -14.56 -1.19
C GLY A 65 -1.92 -14.12 -2.03
N GLU A 66 -3.13 -14.11 -1.45
CA GLU A 66 -4.36 -13.94 -2.22
C GLU A 66 -5.33 -12.93 -1.56
N PRO A 67 -5.57 -11.76 -2.17
CA PRO A 67 -6.53 -10.79 -1.65
C PRO A 67 -7.95 -11.32 -1.45
N THR A 68 -8.40 -12.28 -2.28
CA THR A 68 -9.73 -12.90 -2.12
C THR A 68 -9.81 -13.82 -0.91
N ALA A 69 -8.70 -14.37 -0.40
CA ALA A 69 -8.68 -15.13 0.85
C ALA A 69 -8.89 -14.23 2.08
N LEU A 70 -8.52 -12.95 1.98
CA LEU A 70 -8.81 -11.93 2.99
C LEU A 70 -10.24 -11.40 2.93
N TRP A 71 -10.77 -11.27 1.72
CA TRP A 71 -12.12 -10.79 1.51
C TRP A 71 -12.69 -11.32 0.19
N PRO A 72 -13.52 -12.38 0.23
CA PRO A 72 -14.00 -13.05 -0.99
C PRO A 72 -14.73 -12.15 -1.98
N GLU A 73 -15.40 -11.11 -1.49
CA GLU A 73 -16.19 -10.19 -2.31
C GLU A 73 -15.36 -9.07 -2.95
N VAL A 74 -14.05 -8.99 -2.69
CA VAL A 74 -13.20 -7.92 -3.26
C VAL A 74 -13.21 -7.94 -4.78
N ARG A 75 -13.44 -6.78 -5.40
CA ARG A 75 -13.48 -6.61 -6.86
C ARG A 75 -12.44 -5.62 -7.37
N SER A 76 -12.00 -4.70 -6.54
CA SER A 76 -10.92 -3.77 -6.88
C SER A 76 -10.11 -3.40 -5.65
N ILE A 77 -8.82 -3.16 -5.87
CA ILE A 77 -7.87 -2.73 -4.84
C ILE A 77 -7.33 -1.38 -5.26
N ILE A 78 -7.62 -0.36 -4.47
CA ILE A 78 -7.07 0.99 -4.61
C ILE A 78 -5.78 1.01 -3.78
N VAL A 79 -4.65 1.26 -4.43
CA VAL A 79 -3.35 1.40 -3.78
C VAL A 79 -2.99 2.87 -3.73
N LEU A 80 -2.66 3.37 -2.54
CA LEU A 80 -2.28 4.75 -2.30
C LEU A 80 -0.86 4.80 -1.75
N ALA A 81 -0.08 5.78 -2.20
CA ALA A 81 1.28 5.97 -1.75
C ALA A 81 1.49 7.40 -1.22
N MET A 82 2.26 7.51 -0.15
CA MET A 82 2.61 8.78 0.50
C MET A 82 4.12 8.88 0.63
N ASN A 83 4.70 9.96 0.11
CA ASN A 83 6.12 10.24 0.19
C ASN A 83 6.49 10.63 1.62
N TYR A 84 7.46 9.93 2.20
CA TYR A 84 8.03 10.26 3.50
C TYR A 84 9.49 10.71 3.43
N GLY A 85 9.99 10.94 2.21
CA GLY A 85 11.32 11.47 1.98
C GLY A 85 11.52 12.78 2.75
N PRO A 86 12.67 12.95 3.43
CA PRO A 86 12.90 14.16 4.20
C PRO A 86 13.30 15.33 3.28
N ASP A 87 12.97 16.56 3.67
CA ASP A 87 13.39 17.78 2.97
C ASP A 87 14.88 18.15 3.19
N HIS A 88 15.63 17.28 3.88
CA HIS A 88 17.05 17.45 4.20
C HIS A 88 17.83 16.20 3.82
N ASP A 89 19.18 16.27 3.76
CA ASP A 89 19.99 15.08 3.51
C ASP A 89 19.93 14.12 4.72
N PRO A 90 19.30 12.94 4.59
CA PRO A 90 19.17 12.00 5.72
C PRO A 90 20.52 11.46 6.22
N ARG A 91 21.61 11.65 5.46
CA ARG A 91 22.95 11.20 5.81
C ARG A 91 23.70 12.20 6.70
N ALA A 92 23.15 13.40 6.92
CA ALA A 92 23.81 14.42 7.76
C ALA A 92 24.13 13.92 9.18
N VAL A 93 23.36 12.95 9.71
CA VAL A 93 23.63 12.31 11.01
C VAL A 93 24.94 11.51 11.03
N LEU A 94 25.42 11.01 9.90
CA LEU A 94 26.65 10.20 9.81
C LEU A 94 27.91 11.00 10.16
N ALA A 95 27.84 12.35 10.11
CA ALA A 95 28.91 13.22 10.56
C ALA A 95 28.95 13.40 12.09
N LYS A 96 28.01 12.82 12.84
CA LYS A 96 27.88 12.96 14.29
C LYS A 96 28.24 11.64 15.01
N PRO A 97 29.51 11.42 15.39
CA PRO A 97 29.96 10.14 15.94
C PRO A 97 29.31 9.76 17.28
N GLY A 98 28.75 10.72 18.01
CA GLY A 98 28.02 10.48 19.26
C GLY A 98 26.52 10.16 19.09
N CYS A 99 26.02 10.04 17.86
CA CYS A 99 24.60 9.83 17.58
C CYS A 99 24.36 8.55 16.75
N GLY A 100 23.31 7.81 17.10
CA GLY A 100 22.79 6.75 16.23
C GLY A 100 21.94 7.33 15.10
N ALA A 101 21.97 6.69 13.93
CA ALA A 101 21.07 7.01 12.83
C ALA A 101 19.75 6.24 12.99
N ILE A 102 18.63 6.96 13.00
CA ILE A 102 17.28 6.38 12.97
C ILE A 102 16.77 6.47 11.53
N SER A 103 16.20 5.39 11.01
CA SER A 103 15.61 5.37 9.67
C SER A 103 14.54 6.47 9.53
N VAL A 104 14.52 7.17 8.40
CA VAL A 104 13.64 8.34 8.18
C VAL A 104 12.17 8.03 8.46
N TYR A 105 11.71 6.84 8.07
CA TYR A 105 10.31 6.44 8.25
C TYR A 105 9.87 6.42 9.73
N ALA A 106 10.83 6.30 10.66
CA ALA A 106 10.61 6.22 12.10
C ALA A 106 10.95 7.52 12.85
N GLN A 107 11.26 8.61 12.15
CA GLN A 107 11.63 9.89 12.78
C GLN A 107 10.42 10.77 13.12
N ASN A 108 9.28 10.54 12.47
CA ASN A 108 8.06 11.32 12.65
C ASN A 108 6.99 10.52 13.39
N ARG A 109 5.80 11.11 13.53
CA ARG A 109 4.62 10.39 14.03
C ARG A 109 4.43 9.08 13.25
N ASP A 110 4.04 8.03 13.97
CA ASP A 110 3.80 6.71 13.40
C ASP A 110 2.90 6.79 12.17
N TYR A 111 3.43 6.32 11.04
CA TYR A 111 2.77 6.38 9.75
C TYR A 111 1.49 5.55 9.73
N HIS A 112 1.39 4.49 10.55
CA HIS A 112 0.18 3.67 10.64
C HIS A 112 -1.03 4.51 11.03
N ASP A 113 -0.91 5.34 12.06
CA ASP A 113 -1.99 6.21 12.53
C ASP A 113 -2.37 7.27 11.47
N VAL A 114 -1.35 7.90 10.89
CA VAL A 114 -1.53 8.96 9.89
C VAL A 114 -2.22 8.40 8.65
N MET A 115 -1.72 7.29 8.11
CA MET A 115 -2.26 6.66 6.91
C MET A 115 -3.63 6.08 7.16
N LYS A 116 -3.84 5.33 8.25
CA LYS A 116 -5.12 4.67 8.53
C LYS A 116 -6.24 5.69 8.70
N GLY A 117 -5.98 6.82 9.35
CA GLY A 117 -6.95 7.92 9.46
C GLY A 117 -7.35 8.49 8.10
N ARG A 118 -6.36 8.82 7.26
CA ARG A 118 -6.55 9.37 5.92
C ARG A 118 -7.25 8.40 4.97
N LEU A 119 -6.89 7.13 5.00
CA LEU A 119 -7.53 6.08 4.21
C LEU A 119 -8.99 5.87 4.61
N LYS A 120 -9.31 5.90 5.91
CA LYS A 120 -10.70 5.82 6.39
C LYS A 120 -11.56 6.98 5.91
N GLU A 121 -10.99 8.19 5.85
CA GLU A 121 -11.70 9.36 5.29
C GLU A 121 -12.07 9.15 3.81
N ILE A 122 -11.11 8.69 3.01
CA ILE A 122 -11.32 8.40 1.59
C ILE A 122 -12.32 7.24 1.42
N ALA A 123 -12.16 6.18 2.21
CA ALA A 123 -13.02 5.01 2.20
C ALA A 123 -14.48 5.37 2.52
N GLY A 124 -14.73 6.22 3.52
CA GLY A 124 -16.07 6.70 3.84
C GLY A 124 -16.73 7.47 2.69
N LYS A 125 -15.94 8.27 1.95
CA LYS A 125 -16.42 8.99 0.76
C LYS A 125 -16.71 8.04 -0.41
N ILE A 126 -15.93 6.98 -0.57
CA ILE A 126 -16.20 5.92 -1.56
C ILE A 126 -17.54 5.26 -1.24
N VAL A 127 -17.72 4.77 0.00
CA VAL A 127 -18.97 4.14 0.47
C VAL A 127 -20.17 5.04 0.21
N ALA A 128 -20.08 6.31 0.64
CA ALA A 128 -21.18 7.27 0.45
C ALA A 128 -21.52 7.53 -1.03
N ARG A 129 -20.56 7.38 -1.95
CA ARG A 129 -20.73 7.69 -3.37
C ARG A 129 -21.13 6.49 -4.22
N SER A 130 -20.63 5.30 -3.91
CA SER A 130 -20.84 4.07 -4.69
C SER A 130 -21.85 3.12 -4.04
N GLY A 131 -22.00 3.16 -2.72
CA GLY A 131 -22.73 2.14 -1.95
C GLY A 131 -21.98 0.80 -1.83
N SER A 132 -20.73 0.74 -2.28
CA SER A 132 -19.86 -0.44 -2.11
C SER A 132 -19.38 -0.55 -0.66
N ASP A 133 -19.04 -1.76 -0.26
CA ASP A 133 -18.31 -2.03 0.97
C ASP A 133 -16.82 -1.75 0.77
N VAL A 134 -16.11 -1.45 1.85
CA VAL A 134 -14.67 -1.17 1.82
C VAL A 134 -13.94 -1.78 3.01
N LYS A 135 -12.70 -2.21 2.80
CA LYS A 135 -11.74 -2.57 3.86
C LYS A 135 -10.43 -1.82 3.66
N VAL A 136 -9.89 -1.25 4.74
CA VAL A 136 -8.68 -0.44 4.73
C VAL A 136 -7.53 -1.20 5.38
N PHE A 137 -6.37 -1.22 4.72
CA PHE A 137 -5.17 -1.90 5.20
C PHE A 137 -3.93 -1.00 5.09
N VAL A 138 -3.08 -1.10 6.11
CA VAL A 138 -1.75 -0.48 6.19
C VAL A 138 -0.87 -1.42 7.00
N ASP A 139 0.12 -2.06 6.37
CA ASP A 139 1.28 -2.81 6.92
C ASP A 139 0.97 -3.97 7.89
N THR A 140 0.15 -3.74 8.91
CA THR A 140 -0.18 -4.70 9.96
C THR A 140 -1.06 -5.86 9.47
N ALA A 141 -1.73 -5.69 8.35
CA ALA A 141 -2.59 -6.73 7.78
C ALA A 141 -1.78 -7.67 6.88
N PRO A 142 -2.23 -8.92 6.66
CA PRO A 142 -1.56 -9.83 5.76
C PRO A 142 -1.88 -9.49 4.30
N VAL A 143 -1.57 -8.26 3.86
CA VAL A 143 -1.67 -7.81 2.47
C VAL A 143 -0.26 -7.68 1.92
N MET A 144 -0.05 -8.02 0.65
CA MET A 144 1.23 -7.78 -0.02
C MET A 144 1.17 -6.44 -0.77
N GLU A 145 1.27 -5.31 -0.05
CA GLU A 145 1.07 -3.99 -0.65
C GLU A 145 2.10 -3.69 -1.76
N LYS A 146 3.36 -4.12 -1.59
CA LYS A 146 4.42 -3.86 -2.59
C LYS A 146 4.12 -4.53 -3.95
N PRO A 147 3.85 -5.86 -4.03
CA PRO A 147 3.38 -6.48 -5.28
C PRO A 147 2.12 -5.85 -5.85
N LEU A 148 1.13 -5.52 -5.01
CA LEU A 148 -0.10 -4.87 -5.49
C LEU A 148 0.17 -3.48 -6.07
N ALA A 149 1.06 -2.70 -5.46
CA ALA A 149 1.48 -1.39 -5.94
C ALA A 149 2.21 -1.48 -7.29
N GLU A 150 3.09 -2.47 -7.45
CA GLU A 150 3.76 -2.75 -8.73
C GLU A 150 2.74 -3.14 -9.80
N ALA A 151 1.85 -4.09 -9.50
CA ALA A 151 0.80 -4.52 -10.42
C ALA A 151 -0.17 -3.39 -10.80
N ALA A 152 -0.42 -2.44 -9.88
CA ALA A 152 -1.23 -1.25 -10.14
C ALA A 152 -0.49 -0.17 -10.94
N GLY A 153 0.83 -0.30 -11.13
CA GLY A 153 1.65 0.64 -11.89
C GLY A 153 2.16 1.85 -11.10
N LEU A 154 2.20 1.79 -9.76
CA LEU A 154 2.81 2.84 -8.93
C LEU A 154 4.35 2.85 -9.01
N GLY A 155 4.94 1.75 -9.43
CA GLY A 155 6.38 1.55 -9.44
C GLY A 155 6.76 0.13 -9.78
N TRP A 156 7.97 -0.27 -9.40
CA TRP A 156 8.47 -1.63 -9.52
C TRP A 156 9.18 -2.04 -8.23
N GLN A 157 9.27 -3.34 -7.95
CA GLN A 157 10.05 -3.80 -6.81
C GLN A 157 11.55 -3.81 -7.15
N GLY A 158 12.33 -3.01 -6.42
CA GLY A 158 13.78 -2.97 -6.58
C GLY A 158 14.45 -4.25 -6.05
N LYS A 159 15.72 -4.48 -6.42
CA LYS A 159 16.52 -5.60 -5.86
C LYS A 159 16.66 -5.54 -4.34
N HIS A 160 16.54 -4.36 -3.75
CA HIS A 160 16.48 -4.11 -2.31
C HIS A 160 15.06 -4.28 -1.72
N THR A 161 14.17 -4.97 -2.44
CA THR A 161 12.80 -5.37 -2.06
C THR A 161 11.79 -4.26 -1.76
N ASN A 162 12.17 -2.98 -1.81
CA ASN A 162 11.23 -1.86 -1.69
C ASN A 162 10.62 -1.50 -3.04
N LEU A 163 9.39 -0.97 -3.02
CA LEU A 163 8.80 -0.35 -4.18
C LEU A 163 9.62 0.90 -4.56
N VAL A 164 9.92 1.05 -5.84
CA VAL A 164 10.59 2.22 -6.41
C VAL A 164 9.66 2.85 -7.42
N SER A 165 9.45 4.15 -7.32
CA SER A 165 8.72 4.95 -8.31
C SER A 165 9.64 5.94 -9.00
N ARG A 166 9.27 6.38 -10.22
CA ARG A 166 10.04 7.41 -10.93
C ARG A 166 10.01 8.78 -10.23
N ALA A 167 8.90 9.10 -9.57
CA ALA A 167 8.68 10.42 -8.98
C ALA A 167 9.23 10.55 -7.55
N HIS A 168 9.20 9.48 -6.75
CA HIS A 168 9.53 9.53 -5.31
C HIS A 168 10.61 8.54 -4.88
N GLY A 169 11.22 7.82 -5.82
CA GLY A 169 12.16 6.75 -5.49
C GLY A 169 11.49 5.68 -4.61
N SER A 170 12.20 5.21 -3.59
CA SER A 170 11.70 4.23 -2.61
C SER A 170 11.19 4.82 -1.30
N TRP A 171 10.92 6.13 -1.27
CA TRP A 171 10.46 6.86 -0.08
C TRP A 171 8.93 6.85 0.05
N LEU A 172 8.30 5.71 -0.18
CA LEU A 172 6.83 5.60 -0.19
C LEU A 172 6.34 4.72 0.95
N PHE A 173 5.44 5.27 1.77
CA PHE A 173 4.52 4.45 2.54
C PHE A 173 3.37 4.00 1.64
N LEU A 174 2.88 2.78 1.86
CA LEU A 174 1.81 2.19 1.07
C LEU A 174 0.59 1.88 1.94
N GLY A 175 -0.59 2.09 1.38
CA GLY A 175 -1.85 1.71 1.99
C GLY A 175 -2.82 1.25 0.91
N THR A 176 -3.76 0.39 1.29
CA THR A 176 -4.74 -0.15 0.35
C THR A 176 -6.16 -0.02 0.85
N ILE A 177 -7.08 0.19 -0.08
CA ILE A 177 -8.52 0.14 0.13
C ILE A 177 -9.07 -0.92 -0.81
N PHE A 178 -9.60 -1.99 -0.26
CA PHE A 178 -10.33 -3.00 -1.02
C PHE A 178 -11.78 -2.52 -1.17
N THR A 179 -12.43 -2.81 -2.30
CA THR A 179 -13.84 -2.47 -2.56
C THR A 179 -14.57 -3.57 -3.35
N THR A 180 -15.89 -3.66 -3.17
CA THR A 180 -16.85 -4.49 -3.95
C THR A 180 -17.44 -3.75 -5.16
#